data_AF-A0A6J6C178-F1
#
_entry.id   AF-A0A6J6C178-F1
#
_cell.length_a   1.000
_cell.length_b   1.000
_cell.length_c   1.000
_cell.angle_alpha   90.00
_cell.angle_beta   90.00
_cell.angle_gamma   90.00
#
_symmetry.space_group_name_H-M   'P 1'
#
loop_
_entity.id
_entity.type
_entity.pdbx_description
1 polymer ?
#
loop_
_entity_poly.entity_id
_entity_poly.type
_entity_poly.pdbx_seq_one_letter_code
_entity_poly.pdbx_strand_id
1 'polypeptide(L)'
;MYVAQVNSTGTKANGTSGVTTNRLSLGQYEVLFPRVVAGCFAQVTLGNTSKLVVDQAGVSIGTSVRFNNTKGVYVYATDNTGSSVDVPFVISTYCP
;
A
#
# COMPACT_ATOMS: atom_id res chain seq x y z
N MET A 1 7.52 12.03 6.68
CA MET A 1 6.44 11.46 5.84
C MET A 1 7.06 10.65 4.72
N TYR A 2 6.57 9.44 4.47
CA TYR A 2 6.93 8.65 3.29
C TYR A 2 5.70 8.43 2.42
N VAL A 3 5.90 8.32 1.11
CA VAL A 3 4.83 8.02 0.14
C VAL A 3 5.30 6.93 -0.82
N ALA A 4 4.39 6.06 -1.24
CA ALA A 4 4.62 5.16 -2.36
C ALA A 4 3.37 4.97 -3.18
N GLN A 5 3.56 4.87 -4.49
CA GLN A 5 2.54 4.53 -5.47
C GLN A 5 2.89 3.15 -5.99
N VAL A 6 1.92 2.25 -5.93
CA VAL A 6 2.11 0.82 -6.16
C VAL A 6 1.16 0.38 -7.27
N ASN A 7 1.70 -0.27 -8.28
CA ASN A 7 0.90 -0.88 -9.34
C ASN A 7 0.15 -2.11 -8.80
N SER A 8 -0.89 -2.55 -9.49
CA SER A 8 -1.63 -3.78 -9.12
C SER A 8 -0.74 -5.03 -9.06
N THR A 9 0.38 -5.03 -9.79
CA THR A 9 1.40 -6.08 -9.77
C THR A 9 2.31 -6.04 -8.54
N GLY A 10 2.19 -5.03 -7.67
CA GLY A 10 3.01 -4.83 -6.48
C GLY A 10 4.33 -4.09 -6.72
N THR A 11 4.62 -3.67 -7.96
CA THR A 11 5.83 -2.89 -8.26
C THR A 11 5.66 -1.42 -7.91
N LYS A 12 6.73 -0.79 -7.45
CA LYS A 12 6.74 0.65 -7.13
C LYS A 12 6.69 1.44 -8.43
N ALA A 13 5.62 2.19 -8.64
CA ALA A 13 5.50 3.12 -9.75
C ALA A 13 6.28 4.41 -9.47
N ASN A 14 6.14 4.95 -8.26
CA ASN A 14 6.82 6.15 -7.79
C ASN A 14 6.78 6.22 -6.25
N GLY A 15 7.49 7.17 -5.66
CA GLY A 15 7.44 7.41 -4.22
C GLY A 15 8.75 7.90 -3.63
N THR A 16 8.83 7.91 -2.31
CA THR A 16 10.05 8.30 -1.59
C THR A 16 11.21 7.36 -1.94
N SER A 17 12.42 7.94 -2.04
CA SER A 17 13.64 7.17 -2.27
C SER A 17 13.85 6.14 -1.15
N GLY A 18 14.34 4.96 -1.53
CA GLY A 18 14.56 3.84 -0.61
C GLY A 18 13.31 3.04 -0.20
N VAL A 19 12.11 3.45 -0.62
CA VAL A 19 10.92 2.60 -0.45
C VAL A 19 10.96 1.44 -1.42
N THR A 20 10.71 0.22 -0.95
CA THR A 20 10.53 -0.98 -1.78
C THR A 20 9.13 -1.54 -1.59
N THR A 21 8.61 -2.18 -2.63
CA THR A 21 7.24 -2.72 -2.63
C THR A 21 7.25 -4.09 -3.27
N ASN A 22 6.40 -4.98 -2.79
CA ASN A 22 6.27 -6.31 -3.35
C ASN A 22 4.85 -6.84 -3.19
N ARG A 23 4.40 -7.64 -4.15
CA ARG A 23 3.15 -8.42 -4.04
C ARG A 23 3.46 -9.74 -3.36
N LEU A 24 2.74 -10.03 -2.29
CA LEU A 24 2.89 -11.27 -1.51
C LEU A 24 1.96 -12.37 -2.03
N SER A 25 0.72 -11.99 -2.33
CA SER A 25 -0.31 -12.84 -2.91
C SER A 25 -1.39 -11.96 -3.56
N LEU A 26 -2.46 -12.56 -4.08
CA LEU A 26 -3.57 -11.80 -4.67
C LEU A 26 -4.12 -10.77 -3.68
N GLY A 27 -4.14 -9.50 -4.07
CA GLY A 27 -4.61 -8.39 -3.25
C GLY A 27 -3.80 -8.13 -1.98
N GLN A 28 -2.62 -8.73 -1.82
CA GLN A 28 -1.79 -8.58 -0.62
C GLN A 28 -0.40 -8.09 -0.99
N TYR A 29 0.04 -7.04 -0.30
CA TYR A 29 1.28 -6.34 -0.62
C TYR A 29 2.08 -6.04 0.64
N GLU A 30 3.39 -5.89 0.47
CA GLU A 30 4.26 -5.25 1.45
C GLU A 30 4.89 -3.99 0.88
N VAL A 31 5.00 -2.98 1.74
CA VAL A 31 5.70 -1.72 1.47
C VAL A 31 6.72 -1.52 2.57
N LEU A 32 8.00 -1.54 2.21
CA LEU A 32 9.11 -1.37 3.14
C LEU A 32 9.71 0.03 2.98
N PHE A 33 9.80 0.76 4.07
CA PHE A 33 10.31 2.12 4.12
C PHE A 33 11.79 2.16 4.52
N PRO A 34 12.54 3.22 4.17
CA PRO A 34 13.96 3.31 4.50
C PRO A 34 14.23 3.46 6.01
N ARG A 35 13.21 3.78 6.82
CA ARG A 35 13.28 3.91 8.27
C ARG A 35 12.17 3.13 8.96
N VAL A 36 12.29 2.98 10.27
CA VAL A 36 11.23 2.42 11.13
C VAL A 36 9.97 3.26 10.97
N VAL A 37 8.85 2.60 10.66
CA VAL A 37 7.52 3.21 10.56
C VAL A 37 6.50 2.54 11.50
N ALA A 38 6.93 1.56 12.29
CA ALA A 38 6.13 1.02 13.38
C ALA A 38 5.77 2.16 14.35
N GLY A 39 4.47 2.38 14.55
CA GLY A 39 3.93 3.49 15.35
C GLY A 39 3.55 4.74 14.54
N CYS A 40 3.85 4.77 13.24
CA CYS A 40 3.33 5.82 12.36
C CYS A 40 1.89 5.49 11.92
N PHE A 41 1.10 6.52 11.64
CA PHE A 41 -0.19 6.36 10.98
C PHE A 41 0.03 6.12 9.48
N ALA A 42 -0.54 5.05 8.93
CA ALA A 42 -0.50 4.74 7.52
C ALA A 42 -1.88 4.95 6.90
N GLN A 43 -1.94 5.76 5.84
CA GLN A 43 -3.15 5.95 5.04
C GLN A 43 -2.93 5.34 3.66
N VAL A 44 -3.90 4.55 3.21
CA VAL A 44 -3.89 3.94 1.88
C VAL A 44 -5.13 4.38 1.11
N THR A 45 -4.99 4.55 -0.19
CA THR A 45 -6.07 4.97 -1.09
C THR A 45 -5.91 4.26 -2.43
N LEU A 46 -7.03 3.81 -3.00
CA LEU A 46 -7.03 3.14 -4.30
C LEU A 46 -6.60 4.10 -5.42
N GLY A 47 -5.89 3.58 -6.42
CA GLY A 47 -5.45 4.32 -7.59
C GLY A 47 -3.94 4.52 -7.71
N ASN A 48 -3.53 5.12 -8.83
CA ASN A 48 -2.16 5.50 -9.14
C ASN A 48 -2.15 6.81 -9.95
N THR A 49 -0.97 7.35 -10.27
CA THR A 49 -0.84 8.60 -11.03
C THR A 49 -1.33 8.55 -12.47
N SER A 50 -1.67 7.37 -13.00
CA SER A 50 -2.23 7.26 -14.34
C SER A 50 -3.66 7.80 -14.42
N LYS A 51 -4.32 8.06 -13.27
CA LYS A 51 -5.66 8.66 -13.18
C LYS A 51 -5.74 9.63 -12.00
N LEU A 52 -6.38 10.79 -12.19
CA LEU A 52 -6.64 11.78 -11.13
C LEU A 52 -7.85 11.42 -10.23
N VAL A 53 -8.34 10.19 -10.29
CA VAL A 53 -9.54 9.73 -9.59
C VAL A 53 -9.24 8.49 -8.76
N VAL A 54 -9.84 8.42 -7.57
CA VAL A 54 -9.82 7.21 -6.74
C VAL A 54 -10.83 6.23 -7.31
N ASP A 55 -10.37 5.07 -7.74
CA ASP A 55 -11.24 4.00 -8.26
C ASP A 55 -11.80 3.22 -7.05
N GLN A 56 -12.97 3.63 -6.54
CA GLN A 56 -13.56 3.06 -5.31
C GLN A 56 -14.71 2.08 -5.56
N ALA A 57 -15.09 1.79 -6.81
CA ALA A 57 -16.26 0.98 -7.07
C ALA A 57 -16.01 -0.49 -6.69
N GLY A 58 -16.44 -0.85 -5.49
CA GLY A 58 -16.54 -2.23 -5.03
C GLY A 58 -15.26 -2.86 -4.51
N VAL A 59 -14.28 -2.05 -4.11
CA VAL A 59 -13.02 -2.51 -3.50
C VAL A 59 -12.80 -1.80 -2.16
N SER A 60 -12.49 -2.59 -1.13
CA SER A 60 -12.00 -2.13 0.16
C SER A 60 -10.49 -2.31 0.24
N ILE A 61 -9.77 -1.34 0.80
CA ILE A 61 -8.32 -1.42 1.00
C ILE A 61 -7.96 -1.00 2.43
N GLY A 62 -6.99 -1.68 3.01
CA GLY A 62 -6.56 -1.42 4.38
C GLY A 62 -5.07 -1.68 4.58
N THR A 63 -4.58 -1.26 5.75
CA THR A 63 -3.19 -1.45 6.16
C THR A 63 -3.09 -2.12 7.51
N SER A 64 -2.02 -2.88 7.73
CA SER A 64 -1.61 -3.38 9.04
C SER A 64 -0.08 -3.34 9.17
N VAL A 65 0.43 -3.56 10.37
CA VAL A 65 1.87 -3.70 10.60
C VAL A 65 2.40 -4.92 9.85
N ARG A 66 3.62 -4.82 9.29
CA ARG A 66 4.28 -5.99 8.73
C ARG A 66 4.84 -6.85 9.87
N PHE A 67 4.43 -8.12 9.90
CA PHE A 67 4.90 -9.06 10.92
C PHE A 67 6.44 -9.13 10.94
N ASN A 68 7.00 -8.97 12.14
CA ASN A 68 8.44 -8.99 12.40
C ASN A 68 9.29 -8.00 11.54
N ASN A 69 8.68 -6.91 11.04
CA ASN A 69 9.40 -5.89 10.29
C ASN A 69 8.88 -4.49 10.63
N THR A 70 9.63 -3.77 11.48
CA THR A 70 9.27 -2.43 11.95
C THR A 70 9.38 -1.34 10.88
N LYS A 71 9.93 -1.65 9.71
CA LYS A 71 9.98 -0.75 8.56
C LYS A 71 8.88 -1.04 7.53
N GLY A 72 8.06 -2.06 7.77
CA GLY A 72 7.10 -2.56 6.79
C GLY A 72 5.65 -2.24 7.15
N VAL A 73 4.87 -1.94 6.12
CA VAL A 73 3.41 -1.94 6.17
C VAL A 73 2.89 -3.06 5.28
N TYR A 74 1.96 -3.84 5.80
CA TYR A 74 1.17 -4.80 5.05
C TYR A 74 -0.07 -4.10 4.51
N VAL A 75 -0.37 -4.28 3.23
CA VAL A 75 -1.55 -3.73 2.57
C VAL A 75 -2.39 -4.88 2.04
N TYR A 76 -3.70 -4.81 2.21
CA TYR A 76 -4.64 -5.79 1.67
C TYR A 76 -5.81 -5.10 0.98
N ALA A 77 -6.29 -5.70 -0.10
CA ALA A 77 -7.45 -5.25 -0.85
C ALA A 77 -8.42 -6.40 -1.13
N THR A 78 -9.71 -6.13 -0.94
CA THR A 78 -10.80 -7.10 -1.16
C THR A 78 -11.94 -6.47 -1.92
N ASP A 79 -12.64 -7.26 -2.74
CA ASP A 79 -13.87 -6.84 -3.38
C ASP A 79 -15.08 -6.86 -2.41
N ASN A 80 -16.26 -6.50 -2.93
CA ASN A 80 -17.52 -6.53 -2.16
C ASN A 80 -17.97 -7.92 -1.68
N THR A 81 -17.37 -8.99 -2.20
CA THR A 81 -17.62 -10.37 -1.75
C THR A 81 -16.64 -10.81 -0.67
N GLY A 82 -15.64 -9.97 -0.34
CA GLY A 82 -14.54 -10.29 0.55
C GLY A 82 -13.39 -11.04 -0.14
N SER A 83 -13.45 -11.24 -1.46
CA SER A 83 -12.40 -11.92 -2.21
C SER A 83 -11.22 -10.97 -2.44
N SER A 84 -9.99 -11.47 -2.30
CA SER A 84 -8.81 -10.63 -2.53
C SER A 84 -8.70 -10.23 -4.01
N VAL A 85 -8.30 -8.98 -4.26
CA VAL A 85 -8.23 -8.42 -5.62
C VAL A 85 -6.99 -7.55 -5.79
N ASP A 86 -6.29 -7.72 -6.91
CA ASP A 86 -5.13 -6.90 -7.23
C ASP A 86 -5.56 -5.52 -7.74
N VAL A 87 -5.10 -4.47 -7.08
CA VAL A 87 -5.46 -3.08 -7.40
C VAL A 87 -4.26 -2.15 -7.22
N PRO A 88 -4.13 -1.10 -8.04
CA PRO A 88 -3.16 -0.06 -7.78
C PRO A 88 -3.57 0.75 -6.55
N PHE A 89 -2.58 1.24 -5.78
CA PHE A 89 -2.84 2.08 -4.61
C PHE A 89 -1.72 3.08 -4.35
N VAL A 90 -2.03 4.10 -3.56
CA VAL A 90 -1.09 5.04 -2.98
C VAL A 90 -1.12 4.88 -1.47
N ILE A 91 0.05 4.82 -0.84
CA ILE A 91 0.21 4.78 0.61
C ILE A 91 1.04 5.98 1.08
N SER A 92 0.63 6.60 2.18
CA SER A 92 1.37 7.66 2.87
C SER A 92 1.50 7.33 4.36
N THR A 93 2.69 7.56 4.93
CA THR A 93 2.93 7.38 6.37
C THR A 93 3.24 8.71 7.06
N TYR A 94 2.61 8.89 8.21
CA TYR A 94 2.70 10.06 9.06
C TYR A 94 3.29 9.63 10.41
N CYS A 95 4.54 10.00 10.62
CA CYS A 95 5.29 9.68 11.83
C CYS A 95 5.39 10.95 12.71
N PRO A 96 5.45 10.80 14.05
CA PRO A 96 5.77 11.89 14.96
C PRO A 96 7.11 12.56 14.64
#